data_AF-A0A4Z0ZYL0-F1
#
_entry.id   AF-A0A4Z0ZYL0-F1
#
_cell.length_a   1.000
_cell.length_b   1.000
_cell.length_c   1.000
_cell.angle_alpha   90.00
_cell.angle_beta   90.00
_cell.angle_gamma   90.00
#
_symmetry.space_group_name_H-M   'P 1'
#
loop_
_entity.id
_entity.type
_entity.pdbx_description
1 polymer ?
#
loop_
_entity_poly.entity_id
_entity_poly.type
_entity_poly.pdbx_seq_one_letter_code
_entity_poly.pdbx_strand_id
1 'polypeptide(L)'
;MAYQNNTLYQIELSERLRTFLLLSGIQNEYNIANTLSDFFKNVSISCQWETDWNVWLEYVKTNNIKRESPLPFPDRAWQFGSMVPKDSDWEMGPKKTKESIISSFKPIFILVSIFIWSALYYILIFRLL
;
A
#
# COMPACT_ATOMS: atom_id res chain seq x y z
N MET A 1 -15.16 35.84 -28.50
CA MET A 1 -15.08 34.36 -28.59
C MET A 1 -14.17 33.92 -27.48
N ALA A 2 -14.72 33.50 -26.34
CA ALA A 2 -13.94 33.15 -25.16
C ALA A 2 -13.13 31.89 -25.49
N TYR A 3 -11.80 31.96 -25.36
CA TYR A 3 -10.93 30.80 -25.45
C TYR A 3 -11.33 29.88 -24.29
N GLN A 4 -12.09 28.85 -24.63
CA GLN A 4 -12.76 27.98 -23.67
C GLN A 4 -11.69 27.30 -22.82
N ASN A 5 -11.84 27.35 -21.50
CA ASN A 5 -10.86 26.90 -20.52
C ASN A 5 -10.83 25.37 -20.45
N ASN A 6 -10.47 24.74 -21.57
CA ASN A 6 -10.51 23.29 -21.80
C ASN A 6 -9.61 22.54 -20.82
N THR A 7 -8.55 23.19 -20.31
CA THR A 7 -7.64 22.61 -19.33
C THR A 7 -8.30 22.42 -17.97
N LEU A 8 -9.07 23.41 -17.48
CA LEU A 8 -9.82 23.25 -16.22
C LEU A 8 -10.87 22.15 -16.33
N TYR A 9 -11.57 22.09 -17.46
CA TYR A 9 -12.56 21.02 -17.71
C TYR A 9 -11.91 19.64 -17.67
N GLN A 10 -10.77 19.45 -18.35
CA GLN A 10 -10.07 18.17 -18.38
C GLN A 10 -9.54 17.76 -17.00
N ILE A 11 -9.07 18.73 -16.19
CA ILE A 11 -8.66 18.48 -14.80
C ILE A 11 -9.86 18.06 -13.95
N GLU A 12 -10.99 18.76 -14.05
CA GLU A 12 -12.17 18.41 -13.27
C GLU A 12 -12.75 17.06 -13.70
N LEU A 13 -12.75 16.77 -15.01
CA LEU A 13 -13.15 15.48 -15.54
C LEU A 13 -12.23 14.38 -15.01
N SER A 14 -10.91 14.54 -15.07
CA SER A 14 -9.97 13.52 -14.59
C SER A 14 -10.16 13.19 -13.11
N GLU A 15 -10.39 14.20 -12.26
CA GLU A 15 -10.67 14.01 -10.83
C GLU A 15 -11.99 13.28 -10.57
N ARG A 16 -13.03 13.59 -11.35
CA ARG A 16 -14.34 12.90 -11.26
C ARG A 16 -14.25 11.44 -11.71
N LEU A 17 -13.54 11.16 -12.81
CA LEU A 17 -13.32 9.80 -13.29
C LEU A 17 -12.47 8.99 -12.29
N ARG A 18 -11.43 9.62 -11.72
CA ARG A 18 -10.63 9.04 -10.64
C ARG A 18 -11.50 8.68 -9.42
N THR A 19 -12.36 9.60 -9.00
CA THR A 19 -13.29 9.36 -7.88
C THR A 19 -14.25 8.21 -8.18
N PHE A 20 -14.78 8.13 -9.41
CA PHE A 20 -15.60 7.01 -9.84
C PHE A 20 -14.86 5.67 -9.74
N LEU A 21 -13.61 5.61 -10.20
CA LEU A 21 -12.79 4.39 -10.13
C LEU A 21 -12.55 3.96 -8.67
N LEU A 22 -12.21 4.91 -7.80
CA LEU A 22 -12.05 4.67 -6.37
C LEU A 22 -13.32 4.12 -5.72
N LEU A 23 -14.47 4.74 -6.01
CA LEU A 23 -15.78 4.30 -5.50
C LEU A 23 -16.22 2.95 -6.09
N SER A 24 -15.71 2.58 -7.28
CA SER A 24 -15.95 1.28 -7.90
C SER A 24 -15.09 0.14 -7.35
N GLY A 25 -14.25 0.43 -6.34
CA GLY A 25 -13.41 -0.55 -5.66
C GLY A 25 -11.96 -0.60 -6.16
N ILE A 26 -11.60 0.12 -7.21
CA ILE A 26 -10.24 0.15 -7.75
C ILE A 26 -9.40 1.10 -6.90
N GLN A 27 -8.48 0.56 -6.12
CA GLN A 27 -7.71 1.32 -5.11
C GLN A 27 -6.23 1.45 -5.44
N ASN A 28 -5.76 0.69 -6.42
CA ASN A 28 -4.38 0.75 -6.87
C ASN A 28 -4.18 1.98 -7.77
N GLU A 29 -3.37 2.95 -7.32
CA GLU A 29 -3.15 4.21 -8.04
C GLU A 29 -2.52 4.00 -9.42
N TYR A 30 -1.68 2.97 -9.60
CA TYR A 30 -1.11 2.65 -10.92
C TYR A 30 -2.22 2.22 -11.90
N ASN A 31 -3.15 1.37 -11.45
CA ASN A 31 -4.27 0.94 -12.30
C ASN A 31 -5.19 2.11 -12.65
N ILE A 32 -5.46 3.00 -11.70
CA ILE A 32 -6.25 4.22 -11.94
C ILE A 32 -5.55 5.10 -12.97
N ALA A 33 -4.27 5.42 -12.74
CA ALA A 33 -3.50 6.29 -13.63
C ALA A 33 -3.37 5.70 -15.04
N ASN A 34 -3.15 4.38 -15.15
CA ASN A 34 -3.06 3.70 -16.44
C ASN A 34 -4.41 3.72 -17.18
N THR A 35 -5.52 3.44 -16.48
CA THR A 35 -6.87 3.47 -17.06
C THR A 35 -7.24 4.87 -17.55
N LEU A 36 -6.97 5.91 -16.75
CA LEU A 36 -7.23 7.28 -17.14
C LEU A 36 -6.32 7.70 -18.29
N SER A 37 -5.04 7.37 -18.25
CA SER A 37 -4.10 7.67 -19.33
C SER A 37 -4.56 7.07 -20.65
N ASP A 38 -5.02 5.82 -20.62
CA ASP A 38 -5.49 5.12 -21.80
C ASP A 38 -6.82 5.71 -22.33
N PHE A 39 -7.74 6.07 -21.44
CA PHE A 39 -8.97 6.81 -21.81
C PHE A 39 -8.64 8.15 -22.50
N PHE A 40 -7.81 9.00 -21.88
CA PHE A 40 -7.49 10.33 -22.43
C PHE A 40 -6.65 10.27 -23.72
N LYS A 41 -5.95 9.16 -23.99
CA LYS A 41 -5.23 8.96 -25.26
C LYS A 41 -6.14 8.52 -26.40
N ASN A 42 -7.13 7.70 -26.09
CA ASN A 42 -7.94 7.01 -27.10
C ASN A 42 -9.29 7.69 -27.37
N VAL A 43 -9.72 8.63 -26.52
CA VAL A 43 -11.03 9.27 -26.59
C VAL A 43 -10.89 10.78 -26.83
N SER A 44 -11.65 11.29 -27.79
CA SER A 44 -11.81 12.73 -28.02
C SER A 44 -12.84 13.32 -27.06
N ILE A 45 -12.44 14.34 -26.30
CA ILE A 45 -13.28 15.02 -25.31
C ILE A 45 -13.99 16.20 -25.99
N SER A 46 -15.31 16.26 -25.86
CA SER A 46 -16.14 17.33 -26.46
C SER A 46 -16.28 18.56 -25.55
N CYS A 47 -15.76 18.49 -24.32
CA CYS A 47 -15.90 19.52 -23.28
C CYS A 47 -17.36 19.76 -22.88
N GLN A 48 -18.16 18.70 -22.91
CA GLN A 48 -19.57 18.70 -22.53
C GLN A 48 -19.81 17.54 -21.56
N TRP A 49 -20.20 17.87 -20.33
CA TRP A 49 -20.27 16.92 -19.22
C TRP A 49 -21.10 15.68 -19.52
N GLU A 50 -22.29 15.86 -20.07
CA GLU A 50 -23.22 14.77 -20.32
C GLU A 50 -22.70 13.82 -21.41
N THR A 51 -22.14 14.37 -22.48
CA THR A 51 -21.58 13.54 -23.57
C THR A 51 -20.32 12.82 -23.13
N ASP A 52 -19.38 13.51 -22.49
CA ASP A 52 -18.11 12.93 -22.07
C ASP A 52 -18.30 11.87 -20.97
N TRP A 53 -19.30 12.06 -20.10
CA TRP A 53 -19.67 11.06 -19.09
C TRP A 53 -20.26 9.79 -19.71
N ASN A 54 -21.10 9.93 -20.73
CA ASN A 54 -21.64 8.77 -21.44
C ASN A 54 -20.54 7.99 -22.16
N VAL A 55 -19.60 8.71 -22.78
CA VAL A 55 -18.41 8.11 -23.42
C VAL A 55 -17.55 7.37 -22.38
N TRP A 56 -17.38 7.94 -21.18
CA TRP A 56 -16.71 7.24 -20.09
C TRP A 56 -17.42 5.96 -19.67
N LEU A 57 -18.75 6.00 -19.47
CA LEU A 57 -19.53 4.82 -19.10
C LEU A 57 -19.44 3.72 -20.15
N GLU A 58 -19.43 4.08 -21.43
CA GLU A 58 -19.22 3.16 -22.53
C GLU A 58 -17.81 2.57 -22.51
N TYR A 59 -16.78 3.39 -22.30
CA TYR A 59 -15.39 2.92 -22.14
C TYR A 59 -15.25 1.93 -20.98
N VAL A 60 -15.87 2.23 -19.83
CA VAL A 60 -15.89 1.34 -18.65
C VAL A 60 -16.52 -0.01 -18.97
N LYS A 61 -17.62 0.00 -19.72
CA LYS A 61 -18.33 -1.22 -20.14
C LYS A 61 -17.50 -2.03 -21.13
N THR A 62 -16.94 -1.39 -22.15
CA THR A 62 -16.16 -2.04 -23.21
C THR A 62 -14.88 -2.68 -22.67
N ASN A 63 -14.20 -2.02 -21.75
CA ASN A 63 -12.98 -2.54 -21.14
C ASN A 63 -13.22 -3.50 -19.97
N ASN A 64 -14.48 -3.88 -19.70
CA ASN A 64 -14.87 -4.74 -18.59
C ASN A 64 -14.25 -4.30 -17.26
N ILE A 65 -14.20 -2.99 -17.00
CA ILE A 65 -13.68 -2.44 -15.76
C ILE A 65 -14.63 -2.90 -14.65
N LYS A 66 -14.23 -3.96 -13.94
CA LYS A 66 -15.05 -4.62 -12.93
C LYS A 66 -15.34 -3.62 -11.82
N ARG A 67 -16.62 -3.34 -11.63
CA ARG A 67 -17.11 -2.71 -10.39
C ARG A 67 -17.06 -3.80 -9.35
N GLU A 68 -16.04 -3.79 -8.51
CA GLU A 68 -16.04 -4.68 -7.36
C GLU A 68 -17.20 -4.28 -6.44
N SER A 69 -17.75 -5.30 -5.75
CA SER A 69 -18.88 -5.21 -4.82
C SER A 69 -18.89 -3.90 -4.01
N PRO A 70 -20.08 -3.31 -3.71
CA PRO A 70 -20.16 -2.07 -2.96
C PRO A 70 -19.34 -2.18 -1.68
N LEU A 71 -18.25 -1.40 -1.64
CA LEU A 71 -17.39 -1.11 -0.49
C LEU A 71 -17.35 -2.23 0.58
N PRO A 72 -16.34 -3.11 0.59
CA PRO A 72 -15.74 -3.38 1.88
C PRO A 72 -15.09 -2.05 2.24
N PHE A 73 -15.71 -1.26 3.13
CA PHE A 73 -14.92 -0.33 3.92
C PHE A 73 -13.75 -1.18 4.43
N PRO A 74 -12.52 -0.97 3.94
CA PRO A 74 -11.44 -1.66 4.57
C PRO A 74 -11.38 -1.13 6.00
N ASP A 75 -10.83 -1.91 6.91
CA ASP A 75 -10.15 -1.40 8.12
C ASP A 75 -8.98 -0.45 7.76
N ARG A 76 -9.07 0.31 6.66
CA ARG A 76 -8.37 1.57 6.42
C ARG A 76 -8.94 2.60 7.40
N ALA A 77 -8.72 2.33 8.68
CA ALA A 77 -8.32 3.38 9.58
C ALA A 77 -7.27 4.21 8.82
N TRP A 78 -7.61 5.47 8.69
CA TRP A 78 -6.77 6.53 8.16
C TRP A 78 -5.36 6.46 8.78
N GLN A 79 -4.45 5.69 8.19
CA GLN A 79 -3.03 5.75 8.54
C GLN A 79 -2.42 6.84 7.66
N PHE A 80 -2.64 8.09 8.07
CA PHE A 80 -2.00 9.29 7.52
C PHE A 80 -0.47 9.32 7.75
N GLY A 81 0.14 8.21 8.21
CA GLY A 81 1.52 8.14 8.66
C GLY A 81 2.53 7.53 7.68
N SER A 82 2.10 6.89 6.59
CA SER A 82 3.06 6.29 5.66
C SER A 82 2.57 6.39 4.23
N MET A 83 3.16 7.30 3.46
CA MET A 83 3.06 7.38 2.00
C MET A 83 3.71 6.13 1.35
N VAL A 84 3.21 4.94 1.66
CA VAL A 84 3.68 3.68 1.07
C VAL A 84 2.45 2.98 0.47
N PRO A 85 2.41 2.77 -0.84
CA PRO A 85 1.30 2.08 -1.49
C PRO A 85 1.24 0.63 -1.01
N LYS A 86 0.03 0.20 -0.62
CA LYS A 86 -0.31 -1.14 -0.12
C LYS A 86 0.12 -2.27 -1.08
N ASP A 87 0.26 -1.96 -2.36
CA ASP A 87 0.60 -2.91 -3.42
C ASP A 87 2.05 -2.77 -3.92
N SER A 88 2.92 -2.07 -3.18
CA SER A 88 4.35 -2.29 -3.43
C SER A 88 4.68 -3.74 -3.10
N ASP A 89 5.15 -4.50 -4.08
CA ASP A 89 5.80 -5.82 -3.91
C ASP A 89 7.09 -5.73 -3.06
N TRP A 90 7.20 -4.73 -2.19
CA TRP A 90 8.16 -4.73 -1.13
C TRP A 90 7.74 -5.83 -0.18
N GLU A 91 8.44 -6.96 -0.23
CA GLU A 91 8.28 -8.08 0.69
C GLU A 91 8.20 -7.55 2.13
N MET A 92 6.98 -7.33 2.63
CA MET A 92 6.67 -7.10 4.04
C MET A 92 6.57 -8.44 4.78
N GLY A 93 7.16 -9.50 4.24
CA GLY A 93 7.68 -10.54 5.11
C GLY A 93 8.80 -9.89 5.91
N PRO A 94 8.85 -10.01 7.25
CA PRO A 94 10.10 -9.76 7.92
C PRO A 94 11.10 -10.66 7.20
N LYS A 95 12.07 -10.08 6.46
CA LYS A 95 13.32 -10.77 6.20
C LYS A 95 13.64 -11.36 7.55
N LYS A 96 13.67 -12.69 7.64
CA LYS A 96 14.10 -13.41 8.84
C LYS A 96 15.57 -13.04 9.03
N THR A 97 15.81 -11.80 9.45
CA THR A 97 17.09 -11.29 9.86
C THR A 97 17.42 -12.14 11.06
N LYS A 98 18.68 -12.56 11.11
CA LYS A 98 19.24 -13.53 12.05
C LYS A 98 19.16 -13.06 13.52
N GLU A 99 18.40 -12.02 13.81
CA GLU A 99 18.19 -11.37 15.10
C GLU A 99 17.26 -12.16 16.03
N SER A 100 16.30 -12.95 15.49
CA SER A 100 15.45 -13.82 16.33
C SER A 100 16.23 -14.94 17.00
N ILE A 101 17.35 -15.37 16.40
CA ILE A 101 18.24 -16.37 17.00
C ILE A 101 19.02 -15.72 18.15
N ILE A 102 19.56 -14.51 17.94
CA ILE A 102 20.42 -13.82 18.93
C ILE A 102 19.62 -13.38 20.17
N SER A 103 18.35 -12.99 20.03
CA SER A 103 17.52 -12.60 21.18
C SER A 103 17.12 -13.79 22.07
N SER A 104 17.01 -15.00 21.50
CA SER A 104 16.68 -16.23 22.25
C SER A 104 17.86 -16.78 23.07
N PHE A 105 19.11 -16.49 22.67
CA PHE A 105 20.31 -16.93 23.42
C PHE A 105 20.65 -16.09 24.66
N LYS A 106 20.15 -14.85 24.76
CA LYS A 106 20.37 -13.98 25.93
C LYS A 106 19.97 -14.63 27.28
N PRO A 107 18.76 -15.20 27.45
CA PRO A 107 18.37 -15.83 28.71
C PRO A 107 19.24 -17.05 29.05
N ILE A 108 19.65 -17.83 28.05
CA ILE A 108 20.49 -19.03 28.24
C ILE A 108 21.91 -18.64 28.67
N PHE A 109 22.48 -17.60 28.06
CA PHE A 109 23.81 -17.11 28.42
C PHE A 109 23.87 -16.62 29.88
N ILE A 110 22.83 -15.95 30.36
CA ILE A 110 22.75 -15.49 31.75
C ILE A 110 22.73 -16.70 32.71
N LEU A 111 21.92 -17.72 32.42
CA LEU A 111 21.85 -18.94 33.24
C LEU A 111 23.21 -19.67 33.29
N VAL A 112 23.84 -19.88 32.13
CA VAL A 112 25.14 -20.56 32.05
C VAL A 112 26.22 -19.76 32.78
N SER A 113 26.21 -18.43 32.66
CA SER A 113 27.15 -17.55 33.36
C SER A 113 27.04 -17.70 34.88
N ILE A 114 25.82 -17.71 35.44
CA ILE A 114 25.60 -17.89 36.88
C ILE A 114 26.18 -19.23 37.36
N PHE A 115 25.92 -20.31 36.63
CA PHE A 115 26.47 -21.64 36.97
C PHE A 115 27.99 -21.69 36.89
N ILE A 116 28.59 -21.08 35.86
CA ILE A 116 30.06 -21.05 35.71
C ILE A 116 30.71 -20.26 36.85
N TRP A 117 30.19 -19.09 37.18
CA TRP A 117 30.73 -18.27 38.27
C TRP A 117 30.54 -18.93 39.63
N SER A 118 29.40 -19.58 39.85
CA SER A 118 29.15 -20.35 41.08
C SER A 118 30.10 -21.55 41.21
N ALA A 119 30.32 -22.29 40.13
CA ALA A 119 31.25 -23.42 40.11
C ALA A 119 32.70 -22.97 40.31
N LEU A 120 33.13 -21.89 39.65
CA LEU A 120 34.45 -21.28 39.87
C LEU A 120 34.64 -20.84 41.32
N TYR A 121 33.65 -20.17 41.90
CA TYR A 121 33.69 -19.74 43.30
C TYR A 121 33.80 -20.93 44.25
N TYR A 122 33.02 -21.98 44.01
CA TYR A 122 33.07 -23.22 44.78
C TYR A 122 34.45 -23.89 44.69
N ILE A 123 35.03 -24.00 43.48
CA ILE A 123 36.37 -24.54 43.29
C ILE A 123 37.42 -23.68 43.99
N LEU A 124 37.34 -22.35 43.91
CA LEU A 124 38.31 -21.47 44.56
C LEU A 124 38.26 -21.56 46.09
N ILE A 125 37.08 -21.76 46.69
CA ILE A 125 36.94 -21.87 48.15
C ILE A 125 37.33 -23.27 48.65
N PHE A 126 36.85 -24.33 48.00
CA PHE A 126 37.03 -25.69 48.49
C PHE A 126 38.30 -26.40 47.98
N ARG A 127 38.96 -25.86 46.95
CA ARG A 127 40.23 -26.43 46.42
C ARG A 127 41.48 -25.67 46.91
N LEU A 128 41.30 -24.52 47.54
CA LEU A 128 42.38 -23.70 48.11
C LEU A 128 42.45 -23.82 49.64
N LEU A 129 41.56 -24.62 50.24
CA LEU A 129 41.51 -25.02 51.65
C LEU A 129 41.92 -26.49 51.77
#